data_AF-A0A351Y3T0-F1
#
_entry.id   AF-A0A351Y3T0-F1
#
_cell.length_a   1.000
_cell.length_b   1.000
_cell.length_c   1.000
_cell.angle_alpha   90.00
_cell.angle_beta   90.00
_cell.angle_gamma   90.00
#
_symmetry.space_group_name_H-M   'P 1'
#
loop_
_entity.id
_entity.type
_entity.pdbx_description
1 polymer ?
#
loop_
_entity_poly.entity_id
_entity_poly.type
_entity_poly.pdbx_seq_one_letter_code
_entity_poly.pdbx_strand_id
1 'polypeptide(L)'
;MKDIFFDFAQNDNSDTIYFLFRNMKCFDYALKYICTYPKTEKELRIQLYTKGHDTKDIDRTLAELKKKNYVNDTMFAESYIRSEVVNKGKPAIRIIQKLQQK
;
A
#
# COMPACT_ATOMS: atom_id res chain seq x y z
N MET A 1 -20.77 -17.48 -7.11
CA MET A 1 -20.14 -16.21 -7.53
C MET A 1 -18.97 -16.62 -8.42
N LYS A 2 -19.04 -16.37 -9.73
CA LYS A 2 -18.04 -16.90 -10.68
C LYS A 2 -16.70 -16.23 -10.42
N ASP A 3 -15.68 -17.04 -10.13
CA ASP A 3 -14.30 -16.59 -10.02
C ASP A 3 -13.86 -16.02 -11.36
N ILE A 4 -13.55 -14.72 -11.38
CA ILE A 4 -12.87 -14.02 -12.48
C ILE A 4 -11.56 -14.69 -12.92
N PHE A 5 -11.03 -15.61 -12.10
CA PHE A 5 -9.88 -16.45 -12.40
C PHE A 5 -10.20 -17.55 -13.44
N PHE A 6 -11.45 -18.00 -13.53
CA PHE A 6 -11.85 -19.11 -14.41
C PHE A 6 -12.24 -18.63 -15.82
N ASP A 7 -12.84 -17.44 -15.94
CA ASP A 7 -13.23 -16.87 -17.24
C ASP A 7 -12.03 -16.35 -18.06
N PHE A 8 -10.87 -16.10 -17.43
CA PHE A 8 -9.65 -15.61 -18.11
C PHE A 8 -8.72 -16.72 -18.61
N ALA A 9 -8.93 -17.97 -18.20
CA ALA A 9 -8.08 -19.10 -18.57
C ALA A 9 -8.21 -19.53 -20.05
N GLN A 10 -9.10 -18.88 -20.82
CA GLN A 10 -9.32 -19.16 -22.24
C GLN A 10 -8.75 -18.10 -23.21
N ASN A 11 -8.05 -17.05 -22.73
CA ASN A 11 -7.55 -15.99 -23.62
C ASN A 11 -6.03 -15.80 -23.54
N ASP A 12 -5.40 -15.87 -24.72
CA ASP A 12 -3.99 -15.70 -25.11
C ASP A 12 -2.92 -15.44 -24.02
N ASN A 13 -1.90 -16.30 -24.01
CA ASN A 13 -0.77 -16.34 -23.07
C ASN A 13 0.01 -15.01 -22.94
N SER A 14 -0.07 -14.09 -23.91
CA SER A 14 0.63 -12.80 -23.83
C SER A 14 0.01 -11.87 -22.79
N ASP A 15 -1.31 -11.74 -22.75
CA ASP A 15 -1.99 -10.76 -21.89
C ASP A 15 -1.85 -11.11 -20.41
N THR A 16 -1.90 -12.41 -20.11
CA THR A 16 -1.64 -12.93 -18.76
C THR A 16 -0.21 -12.63 -18.31
N ILE A 17 0.80 -12.82 -19.17
CA ILE A 17 2.19 -12.54 -18.85
C ILE A 17 2.42 -11.04 -18.64
N TYR A 18 1.87 -10.17 -19.51
CA TYR A 18 1.97 -8.72 -19.34
C TYR A 18 1.28 -8.25 -18.05
N PHE A 19 0.12 -8.82 -17.73
CA PHE A 19 -0.59 -8.54 -16.50
C PHE A 19 0.23 -8.93 -15.25
N LEU A 20 0.79 -10.14 -15.22
CA LEU A 20 1.68 -10.60 -14.13
C LEU A 20 2.91 -9.68 -14.00
N PHE A 21 3.55 -9.35 -15.11
CA PHE A 21 4.73 -8.49 -15.12
C PHE A 21 4.44 -7.07 -14.64
N ARG A 22 3.28 -6.50 -14.99
CA ARG A 22 2.85 -5.18 -14.48
C ARG A 22 2.60 -5.22 -12.97
N ASN A 23 1.97 -6.27 -12.46
CA ASN A 23 1.75 -6.44 -11.02
C ASN A 23 3.06 -6.57 -10.24
N MET A 24 4.02 -7.35 -10.74
CA MET A 24 5.35 -7.46 -10.12
C MET A 24 6.02 -6.08 -10.01
N LYS A 25 5.95 -5.26 -11.06
CA LYS A 25 6.52 -3.89 -11.02
C LYS A 25 5.86 -2.98 -9.98
N CYS A 26 4.54 -3.05 -9.82
CA CYS A 26 3.82 -2.25 -8.81
C CYS A 26 4.20 -2.69 -7.39
N PHE A 27 4.19 -4.00 -7.15
CA PHE A 27 4.51 -4.59 -5.86
C PHE A 27 5.98 -4.36 -5.46
N ASP A 28 6.93 -4.57 -6.37
CA ASP A 28 8.36 -4.34 -6.13
C ASP A 28 8.65 -2.88 -5.82
N TYR A 29 8.00 -1.95 -6.53
CA TYR A 29 8.13 -0.53 -6.26
C TYR A 29 7.56 -0.17 -4.88
N ALA A 30 6.38 -0.71 -4.54
CA ALA A 30 5.77 -0.51 -3.22
C ALA A 30 6.68 -1.03 -2.09
N LEU A 31 7.26 -2.22 -2.24
CA LEU A 31 8.23 -2.77 -1.27
C LEU A 31 9.43 -1.85 -1.08
N LYS A 32 10.06 -1.39 -2.17
CA LYS A 32 11.19 -0.45 -2.09
C LYS A 32 10.81 0.83 -1.35
N TYR A 33 9.59 1.32 -1.56
CA TYR A 33 9.11 2.55 -0.95
C TYR A 33 8.88 2.40 0.57
N ILE A 34 8.23 1.32 1.01
CA ILE A 34 7.94 1.08 2.42
C ILE A 34 9.16 0.66 3.25
N CYS A 35 10.16 0.01 2.63
CA CYS A 35 11.39 -0.41 3.32
C CYS A 35 12.20 0.77 3.86
N THR A 36 12.00 1.98 3.32
CA THR A 36 12.73 3.18 3.76
C THR A 36 12.12 3.77 5.04
N TYR A 37 10.79 3.75 5.16
CA TYR A 37 10.04 4.25 6.31
C TYR A 37 8.60 3.71 6.27
N PRO A 38 7.99 3.30 7.40
CA PRO A 38 6.59 2.89 7.45
C PRO A 38 5.65 3.92 6.82
N LYS A 39 4.72 3.47 5.97
CA LYS A 39 3.76 4.35 5.28
C LYS A 39 2.35 4.01 5.68
N THR A 40 1.47 5.00 5.65
CA THR A 40 0.02 4.72 5.64
C THR A 40 -0.40 4.17 4.30
N GLU A 41 -1.52 3.47 4.26
CA GLU A 41 -2.14 3.02 3.01
C GLU A 41 -2.34 4.18 2.04
N LYS A 42 -2.84 5.32 2.55
CA LYS A 42 -3.12 6.50 1.72
C LYS A 42 -1.86 7.07 1.10
N GLU A 43 -0.79 7.22 1.87
CA GLU A 43 0.51 7.69 1.36
C GLU A 43 1.03 6.75 0.26
N LEU A 44 0.99 5.45 0.49
CA LEU A 44 1.44 4.46 -0.48
C LEU A 44 0.57 4.48 -1.75
N ARG A 45 -0.75 4.59 -1.60
CA ARG A 45 -1.71 4.71 -2.69
C ARG A 45 -1.41 5.93 -3.56
N ILE A 46 -1.26 7.11 -2.95
CA ILE A 46 -0.90 8.35 -3.66
C ILE A 46 0.41 8.15 -4.42
N GLN A 47 1.43 7.60 -3.77
CA GLN A 47 2.73 7.39 -4.40
C GLN A 47 2.64 6.46 -5.62
N LEU A 48 1.89 5.37 -5.54
CA LEU A 48 1.72 4.44 -6.65
C LEU A 48 0.94 5.06 -7.81
N TYR A 49 -0.08 5.87 -7.52
CA TYR A 49 -0.77 6.66 -8.54
C TYR A 49 0.16 7.67 -9.22
N THR A 50 0.93 8.45 -8.45
CA THR A 50 1.90 9.40 -9.00
C THR A 50 2.95 8.71 -9.87
N LYS A 51 3.28 7.45 -9.58
CA LYS A 51 4.20 6.65 -10.39
C LYS A 51 3.58 6.11 -11.69
N GLY A 52 2.25 6.25 -11.87
CA GLY A 52 1.53 5.85 -13.07
C GLY A 52 0.98 4.42 -13.03
N HIS A 53 0.84 3.82 -11.85
CA HIS A 53 0.18 2.51 -11.72
C HIS A 53 -1.35 2.64 -11.82
N ASP A 54 -1.99 1.62 -12.39
CA ASP A 54 -3.45 1.57 -12.48
C ASP A 54 -4.08 1.27 -11.13
N THR A 55 -5.28 1.81 -10.91
CA THR A 55 -6.15 1.53 -9.76
C THR A 55 -6.21 0.04 -9.37
N LYS A 56 -6.40 -0.86 -10.34
CA LYS A 56 -6.55 -2.31 -10.12
C LYS A 56 -5.26 -2.94 -9.61
N ASP A 57 -4.11 -2.53 -10.13
CA ASP A 57 -2.81 -3.04 -9.71
C ASP A 57 -2.45 -2.53 -8.31
N ILE A 58 -2.82 -1.27 -8.02
CA ILE A 58 -2.65 -0.65 -6.70
C ILE A 58 -3.48 -1.37 -5.65
N ASP A 59 -4.76 -1.63 -5.92
CA ASP A 59 -5.65 -2.31 -4.97
C ASP A 59 -5.17 -3.73 -4.66
N ARG A 60 -4.72 -4.48 -5.68
CA ARG A 60 -4.13 -5.82 -5.49
C ARG A 60 -2.84 -5.75 -4.68
N THR A 61 -1.96 -4.80 -5.00
CA THR A 61 -0.70 -4.59 -4.29
C THR A 61 -0.96 -4.27 -2.81
N LEU A 62 -1.88 -3.35 -2.52
CA LEU A 62 -2.25 -3.00 -1.15
C LEU A 62 -2.88 -4.17 -0.40
N ALA A 63 -3.75 -4.96 -1.06
CA ALA A 63 -4.34 -6.13 -0.43
C ALA A 63 -3.27 -7.17 -0.04
N GLU A 64 -2.32 -7.46 -0.91
CA GLU A 64 -1.20 -8.37 -0.62
C GLU A 64 -0.28 -7.84 0.49
N LEU A 65 0.05 -6.54 0.46
CA LEU A 65 0.88 -5.92 1.50
C LEU A 65 0.20 -5.91 2.87
N LYS A 66 -1.12 -5.65 2.92
CA LYS A 66 -1.92 -5.74 4.15
C LYS A 66 -2.01 -7.16 4.66
N LYS A 67 -2.22 -8.14 3.78
CA LYS A 67 -2.24 -9.57 4.12
C LYS A 67 -0.91 -10.02 4.75
N LYS A 68 0.21 -9.48 4.29
CA LYS A 68 1.55 -9.71 4.84
C LYS A 68 1.89 -8.82 6.04
N ASN A 69 0.96 -7.96 6.47
CA ASN A 69 1.12 -6.98 7.54
C ASN A 69 2.27 -5.97 7.30
N TYR A 70 2.63 -5.72 6.05
CA TYR A 70 3.64 -4.71 5.66
C TYR A 70 3.07 -3.30 5.60
N VAL A 71 1.75 -3.18 5.43
CA VAL A 71 1.00 -1.93 5.53
C VAL A 71 -0.07 -2.11 6.60
N ASN A 72 0.04 -1.35 7.68
CA ASN A 72 -0.87 -1.40 8.81
C ASN A 72 -0.96 -0.01 9.46
N ASP A 73 -2.05 0.69 9.19
CA ASP A 73 -2.25 2.08 9.64
C ASP A 73 -2.39 2.17 11.17
N THR A 74 -2.89 1.12 11.84
CA THR A 74 -2.95 1.05 13.30
C THR A 74 -1.55 0.99 13.91
N MET A 75 -0.70 0.07 13.43
CA MET A 75 0.69 -0.03 13.89
C MET A 75 1.49 1.25 13.57
N PHE A 76 1.21 1.86 12.41
CA PHE A 76 1.78 3.16 12.06
C PHE A 76 1.38 4.24 13.06
N ALA A 77 0.07 4.38 13.35
CA ALA A 77 -0.44 5.41 14.25
C ALA A 77 0.14 5.25 15.67
N GLU A 78 0.17 4.04 16.21
CA GLU A 78 0.77 3.73 17.51
C GLU A 78 2.26 4.13 17.56
N SER A 79 3.02 3.70 16.55
CA SER A 79 4.46 4.01 16.45
C SER A 79 4.70 5.51 16.30
N TYR A 80 3.85 6.20 15.54
CA TYR A 80 3.95 7.64 15.30
C TYR A 80 3.62 8.44 16.57
N ILE A 81 2.55 8.08 17.29
CA ILE A 81 2.20 8.70 18.58
C ILE A 81 3.33 8.51 19.59
N ARG A 82 3.86 7.28 19.70
CA ARG A 82 4.98 7.00 20.60
C ARG A 82 6.20 7.86 20.26
N SER A 83 6.55 7.96 18.98
CA SER A 83 7.70 8.77 18.55
C SER A 83 7.49 10.27 18.80
N GLU A 84 6.32 10.81 18.47
CA GLU A 84 6.10 12.26 18.48
C GLU A 84 5.67 12.79 19.85
N VAL A 85 4.80 12.06 20.56
CA VAL A 85 4.27 12.49 21.86
C VAL A 85 5.19 12.04 22.99
N VAL A 86 5.49 10.74 23.06
CA VAL A 86 6.26 10.20 24.18
C VAL A 86 7.74 10.58 24.07
N ASN A 87 8.37 10.34 22.91
CA ASN A 87 9.82 10.55 22.80
C ASN A 87 10.19 12.02 22.56
N LYS A 88 9.35 12.80 21.87
CA LYS A 88 9.64 14.20 21.51
C LYS A 88 8.81 15.23 22.29
N GLY A 89 7.89 14.79 23.15
CA GLY A 89 7.09 15.69 23.99
C GLY A 89 6.10 16.57 23.22
N LYS A 90 5.71 16.22 21.99
CA LYS A 90 4.79 17.06 21.21
C LYS A 90 3.35 16.96 21.73
N PRO A 91 2.55 18.03 21.62
CA PRO A 91 1.15 17.99 22.05
C PRO A 91 0.34 16.93 21.29
N ALA A 92 -0.26 15.99 22.02
CA ALA A 92 -1.01 14.87 21.43
C ALA A 92 -2.11 15.33 20.45
N ILE A 93 -2.83 16.41 20.79
CA ILE A 93 -3.88 16.98 19.92
C ILE A 93 -3.37 17.34 18.52
N ARG A 94 -2.16 17.90 18.40
CA ARG A 94 -1.56 18.25 17.10
C ARG A 94 -1.18 17.00 16.32
N ILE A 95 -0.72 15.96 17.00
CA ILE A 95 -0.34 14.69 16.38
C ILE A 95 -1.58 13.93 15.89
N ILE A 96 -2.67 13.92 16.66
CA ILE A 96 -3.94 13.32 16.26
C ILE A 96 -4.49 14.02 15.01
N GLN A 97 -4.53 15.36 15.00
CA GLN A 97 -4.95 16.13 13.83
C GLN A 97 -4.12 15.80 12.58
N LYS A 98 -2.80 15.63 12.75
CA LYS A 98 -1.91 15.25 11.65
C LYS A 98 -2.18 13.83 11.14
N LEU A 99 -2.46 12.89 12.04
CA LEU A 99 -2.81 11.52 11.66
C LEU A 99 -4.13 11.44 10.91
N GLN A 100 -5.12 12.27 11.26
CA GLN A 100 -6.39 12.36 10.52
C GLN A 100 -6.22 12.89 9.08
N GLN A 101 -5.16 13.66 8.81
CA GLN A 101 -4.86 14.19 7.48
C GLN A 101 -4.00 13.24 6.63
N LYS A 102 -3.36 12.25 7.26
CA LYS A 102 -2.59 11.19 6.59
C LYS A 102 -3.50 10.13 5.97
#